data_AF-A0A497EBH2-F1
#
_entry.id   AF-A0A497EBH2-F1
#
_cell.length_a   1.000
_cell.length_b   1.000
_cell.length_c   1.000
_cell.angle_alpha   90.00
_cell.angle_beta   90.00
_cell.angle_gamma   90.00
#
_symmetry.space_group_name_H-M   'P 1'
#
loop_
_entity.id
_entity.type
_entity.pdbx_description
1 polymer ?
#
loop_
_entity_poly.entity_id
_entity_poly.type
_entity_poly.pdbx_seq_one_letter_code
_entity_poly.pdbx_strand_id
1 'polypeptide(L)'
;RAYSMADVGPGDIDVAEVHDCFAISEICCIEALGLVERSQAAGAAASGLTAIGGRIPVNTSGGLKAKGHPVGATGIAQIIEIFEQLRGESDARQVQGARLGLAQNMGGSGASSVVHILERIE
;
A
#
# COMPACT_ATOMS: atom_id res chain seq x y z
N ARG A 1 -2.05 -14.42 -4.48
CA ARG A 1 -1.75 -15.39 -3.39
C ARG A 1 -2.20 -14.86 -2.04
N ALA A 2 -1.71 -13.69 -1.57
CA ALA A 2 -2.09 -13.14 -0.27
C ALA A 2 -3.60 -12.99 -0.07
N TYR A 3 -4.31 -12.40 -1.06
CA TYR A 3 -5.78 -12.32 -1.08
C TYR A 3 -6.48 -13.65 -0.76
N SER A 4 -6.12 -14.71 -1.48
CA SER A 4 -6.67 -16.05 -1.25
C SER A 4 -6.29 -16.66 0.10
N MET A 5 -5.13 -16.28 0.68
CA MET A 5 -4.76 -16.75 2.03
C MET A 5 -5.54 -16.03 3.13
N ALA A 6 -5.96 -14.78 2.87
CA ALA A 6 -6.73 -13.95 3.79
C ALA A 6 -8.25 -14.03 3.56
N ASP A 7 -8.70 -14.73 2.51
CA ASP A 7 -10.11 -14.81 2.09
C ASP A 7 -10.76 -13.43 1.82
N VAL A 8 -10.00 -12.52 1.19
CA VAL A 8 -10.44 -11.17 0.81
C VAL A 8 -10.04 -10.84 -0.63
N GLY A 9 -10.66 -9.81 -1.20
CA GLY A 9 -10.36 -9.27 -2.52
C GLY A 9 -9.64 -7.91 -2.48
N PRO A 10 -9.17 -7.41 -3.64
CA PRO A 10 -8.52 -6.10 -3.72
C PRO A 10 -9.43 -4.93 -3.37
N GLY A 11 -10.75 -5.09 -3.55
CA GLY A 11 -11.75 -4.09 -3.18
C GLY A 11 -11.97 -3.94 -1.68
N ASP A 12 -11.49 -4.90 -0.87
CA ASP A 12 -11.65 -4.90 0.58
C ASP A 12 -10.48 -4.20 1.31
N ILE A 13 -9.43 -3.79 0.58
CA ILE A 13 -8.26 -3.13 1.18
C ILE A 13 -8.59 -1.66 1.44
N ASP A 14 -8.37 -1.21 2.67
CA ASP A 14 -8.64 0.17 3.10
C ASP A 14 -7.42 1.08 2.94
N VAL A 15 -6.21 0.52 3.05
CA VAL A 15 -4.95 1.27 2.96
C VAL A 15 -3.84 0.37 2.44
N ALA A 16 -2.94 0.91 1.61
CA ALA A 16 -1.83 0.15 1.06
C ALA A 16 -0.48 0.89 1.18
N GLU A 17 0.58 0.14 1.43
CA GLU A 17 1.97 0.56 1.31
C GLU A 17 2.67 -0.32 0.28
N VAL A 18 3.18 0.26 -0.79
CA VAL A 18 3.74 -0.44 -1.96
C VAL A 18 5.16 0.04 -2.26
N HIS A 19 5.93 -0.76 -2.99
CA HIS A 19 7.34 -0.47 -3.22
C HIS A 19 7.57 0.58 -4.34
N ASP A 20 7.44 1.86 -4.00
CA ASP A 20 7.59 3.02 -4.90
C ASP A 20 9.04 3.54 -5.04
N CYS A 21 10.03 2.63 -5.18
CA CYS A 21 11.44 3.04 -5.35
C CYS A 21 11.66 3.98 -6.56
N PHE A 22 10.74 3.91 -7.53
CA PHE A 22 10.51 4.91 -8.55
C PHE A 22 9.00 5.16 -8.68
N ALA A 23 8.60 6.33 -9.16
CA ALA A 23 7.18 6.66 -9.33
C ALA A 23 6.43 5.64 -10.22
N ILE A 24 7.09 5.17 -11.29
CA ILE A 24 6.52 4.13 -12.17
C ILE A 24 6.35 2.78 -11.44
N SER A 25 7.15 2.49 -10.42
CA SER A 25 7.00 1.27 -9.62
C SER A 25 5.67 1.27 -8.86
N GLU A 26 5.23 2.40 -8.32
CA GLU A 26 3.93 2.52 -7.66
C GLU A 26 2.79 2.17 -8.64
N ILE A 27 2.79 2.79 -9.82
CA ILE A 27 1.81 2.56 -10.89
C ILE A 27 1.74 1.07 -11.24
N CYS A 28 2.90 0.44 -11.51
CA CYS A 28 2.96 -0.99 -11.82
C CYS A 28 2.46 -1.86 -10.65
N CYS A 29 2.82 -1.52 -9.40
CA CYS A 29 2.45 -2.30 -8.22
C CYS A 29 0.95 -2.25 -7.97
N ILE A 30 0.31 -1.09 -8.01
CA ILE A 30 -1.12 -0.96 -7.68
C ILE A 30 -2.02 -1.60 -8.77
N GLU A 31 -1.57 -1.63 -10.02
CA GLU A 31 -2.24 -2.41 -11.08
C GLU A 31 -2.03 -3.91 -10.91
N ALA A 32 -0.80 -4.35 -10.59
CA ALA A 32 -0.48 -5.76 -10.38
C ALA A 32 -1.20 -6.35 -9.14
N LEU A 33 -1.44 -5.52 -8.13
CA LEU A 33 -2.24 -5.86 -6.95
C LEU A 33 -3.76 -5.86 -7.23
N GLY A 34 -4.19 -5.29 -8.36
CA GLY A 34 -5.62 -5.17 -8.70
C GLY A 34 -6.36 -4.10 -7.89
N LEU A 35 -5.65 -3.22 -7.18
CA LEU A 35 -6.24 -2.09 -6.45
C LEU A 35 -6.84 -1.05 -7.42
N VAL A 36 -6.20 -0.93 -8.58
CA VAL A 36 -6.65 -0.13 -9.72
C VAL A 36 -6.61 -1.00 -10.97
N GLU A 37 -7.54 -0.76 -11.89
CA GLU A 37 -7.55 -1.46 -13.18
C GLU A 37 -6.26 -1.20 -13.97
N ARG A 38 -5.87 -2.18 -14.78
CA ARG A 38 -4.68 -2.09 -15.63
C ARG A 38 -4.77 -0.87 -16.55
N SER A 39 -3.65 -0.16 -16.68
CA SER A 39 -3.51 1.10 -17.42
C SER A 39 -4.32 2.30 -16.89
N GLN A 40 -4.91 2.21 -15.69
CA GLN A 40 -5.65 3.31 -15.05
C GLN A 40 -4.90 3.92 -13.85
N ALA A 41 -3.80 3.32 -13.39
CA ALA A 41 -3.14 3.75 -12.16
C ALA A 41 -2.58 5.18 -12.20
N ALA A 42 -2.03 5.62 -13.34
CA ALA A 42 -1.54 6.99 -13.46
C ALA A 42 -2.68 8.02 -13.34
N GLY A 43 -3.83 7.74 -13.94
CA GLY A 43 -5.03 8.57 -13.82
C GLY A 43 -5.63 8.53 -12.41
N ALA A 44 -5.61 7.38 -11.76
CA ALA A 44 -6.03 7.22 -10.37
C ALA A 44 -5.19 8.09 -9.42
N ALA A 45 -3.86 8.07 -9.56
CA ALA A 45 -2.98 8.92 -8.78
C ALA A 45 -3.25 10.42 -9.05
N ALA A 46 -3.35 10.81 -10.32
CA ALA A 46 -3.57 12.21 -10.71
C ALA A 46 -4.94 12.77 -10.24
N SER A 47 -5.97 11.92 -10.17
CA SER A 47 -7.31 12.30 -9.70
C SER A 47 -7.47 12.30 -8.18
N GLY A 48 -6.43 11.88 -7.43
CA GLY A 48 -6.48 11.78 -5.98
C GLY A 48 -7.15 10.50 -5.46
N LEU A 49 -7.42 9.51 -6.31
CA LEU A 49 -8.01 8.24 -5.91
C LEU A 49 -7.11 7.49 -4.91
N THR A 50 -5.79 7.65 -5.02
CA THR A 50 -4.78 7.06 -4.13
C THR A 50 -4.28 8.00 -3.03
N ALA A 51 -4.80 9.23 -2.95
CA ALA A 51 -4.43 10.17 -1.89
C ALA A 51 -5.08 9.79 -0.55
N ILE A 52 -4.61 10.39 0.54
CA ILE A 52 -5.34 10.35 1.83
C ILE A 52 -6.74 10.97 1.61
N GLY A 53 -7.78 10.24 2.00
CA GLY A 53 -9.18 10.59 1.73
C GLY A 53 -9.71 10.12 0.37
N GLY A 54 -8.85 9.56 -0.49
CA GLY A 54 -9.25 8.85 -1.70
C GLY A 54 -9.84 7.47 -1.39
N ARG A 55 -10.27 6.76 -2.45
CA ARG A 55 -10.91 5.42 -2.32
C ARG A 55 -9.96 4.37 -1.77
N ILE A 56 -8.68 4.43 -2.16
CA ILE A 56 -7.66 3.47 -1.74
C ILE A 56 -6.36 4.25 -1.49
N PRO A 57 -6.20 4.87 -0.30
CA PRO A 57 -4.96 5.56 0.06
C PRO A 57 -3.75 4.65 -0.09
N VAL A 58 -2.77 5.09 -0.88
CA VAL A 58 -1.51 4.38 -1.13
C VAL A 58 -0.35 5.22 -0.59
N ASN A 59 0.59 4.55 0.08
CA ASN A 59 1.82 5.15 0.59
C ASN A 59 1.55 6.36 1.49
N THR A 60 0.60 6.22 2.42
CA THR A 60 0.21 7.25 3.38
C THR A 60 1.39 7.77 4.20
N SER A 61 2.47 6.98 4.35
CA SER A 61 3.71 7.40 5.01
C SER A 61 4.58 8.36 4.20
N GLY A 62 4.23 8.62 2.94
CA GLY A 62 5.06 9.30 1.95
C GLY A 62 5.87 8.34 1.07
N GLY A 63 5.77 7.03 1.31
CA GLY A 63 6.44 5.99 0.52
C GLY A 63 7.97 6.06 0.56
N LEU A 64 8.61 5.16 -0.18
CA LEU A 64 10.06 5.13 -0.36
C LEU A 64 10.57 6.44 -0.95
N LYS A 65 9.76 7.13 -1.75
CA LYS A 65 10.15 8.34 -2.45
C LYS A 65 10.31 9.55 -1.51
N ALA A 66 9.44 9.72 -0.52
CA ALA A 66 9.47 10.88 0.37
C ALA A 66 9.97 10.54 1.78
N LYS A 67 9.48 9.44 2.39
CA LYS A 67 9.93 8.97 3.72
C LYS A 67 11.35 8.41 3.69
N GLY A 68 11.74 7.84 2.54
CA GLY A 68 13.09 7.32 2.28
C GLY A 68 13.14 5.80 2.11
N HIS A 69 14.23 5.32 1.51
CA HIS A 69 14.40 3.93 1.09
C HIS A 69 15.70 3.26 1.59
N PRO A 70 15.86 3.05 2.91
CA PRO A 70 16.87 2.13 3.42
C PRO A 70 16.49 0.69 3.08
N VAL A 71 17.05 0.15 1.98
CA VAL A 71 16.60 -1.10 1.31
C VAL A 71 16.25 -2.25 2.27
N GLY A 72 17.12 -2.56 3.23
CA GLY A 72 16.89 -3.66 4.19
C GLY A 72 15.78 -3.40 5.21
N ALA A 73 15.45 -2.13 5.48
CA ALA A 73 14.44 -1.73 6.45
C ALA A 73 13.07 -1.40 5.83
N THR A 74 13.00 -1.16 4.51
CA THR A 74 11.76 -0.74 3.84
C THR A 74 10.59 -1.71 4.09
N GLY A 75 10.80 -3.02 3.98
CA GLY A 75 9.71 -3.98 4.21
C GLY A 75 9.10 -3.89 5.60
N ILE A 76 9.94 -3.66 6.62
CA ILE A 76 9.48 -3.46 8.00
C ILE A 76 8.80 -2.11 8.16
N ALA A 77 9.33 -1.06 7.54
CA ALA A 77 8.73 0.28 7.59
C ALA A 77 7.33 0.34 6.96
N GLN A 78 7.08 -0.44 5.91
CA GLN A 78 5.75 -0.60 5.30
C GLN A 78 4.77 -1.29 6.26
N ILE A 79 5.22 -2.35 6.96
CA ILE A 79 4.39 -3.05 7.95
C ILE A 79 4.07 -2.15 9.15
N ILE A 80 5.05 -1.35 9.63
CA ILE A 80 4.84 -0.39 10.71
C ILE A 80 3.76 0.63 10.35
N GLU A 81 3.82 1.20 9.14
CA GLU A 81 2.79 2.13 8.68
C GLU A 81 1.40 1.48 8.66
N ILE A 82 1.26 0.29 8.09
CA ILE A 82 -0.02 -0.41 8.06
C ILE A 82 -0.51 -0.70 9.49
N PHE A 83 0.39 -1.11 10.38
CA PHE A 83 0.05 -1.34 11.79
C PHE A 83 -0.46 -0.07 12.49
N GLU A 84 0.22 1.06 12.33
CA GLU A 84 -0.19 2.35 12.88
C GLU A 84 -1.54 2.80 12.31
N GLN A 85 -1.77 2.61 11.00
CA GLN A 85 -3.05 2.95 10.35
C GLN A 85 -4.20 2.13 10.92
N LEU A 86 -4.02 0.81 11.05
CA LEU A 86 -5.04 -0.09 11.58
C LEU A 86 -5.34 0.19 13.06
N ARG A 87 -4.37 0.69 13.83
CA ARG A 87 -4.56 1.08 15.23
C ARG A 87 -5.19 2.44 15.43
N GLY A 88 -5.24 3.29 14.40
CA GLY A 88 -5.69 4.67 14.55
C GLY A 88 -4.60 5.60 15.09
N GLU A 89 -3.32 5.26 14.87
CA GLU A 89 -2.16 5.93 15.46
C GLU A 89 -1.30 6.66 14.40
N SER A 90 -1.83 6.95 13.21
CA SER A 90 -1.08 7.60 12.09
C SER A 90 -1.20 9.13 12.03
N ASP A 91 -1.55 9.78 13.14
CA ASP A 91 -1.68 11.24 13.28
C ASP A 91 -2.52 11.88 12.14
N ALA A 92 -2.01 12.96 11.53
CA ALA A 92 -2.68 13.68 10.44
C ALA A 92 -2.83 12.87 9.15
N ARG A 93 -2.18 11.71 9.04
CA ARG A 93 -2.21 10.83 7.86
C ARG A 93 -3.21 9.68 8.00
N GLN A 94 -3.98 9.66 9.09
CA GLN A 94 -4.89 8.59 9.44
C GLN A 94 -5.98 8.35 8.39
N VAL A 95 -6.04 7.14 7.86
CA VAL A 95 -7.17 6.62 7.08
C VAL A 95 -8.28 6.23 8.04
N GLN A 96 -9.42 6.91 7.94
CA GLN A 96 -10.53 6.71 8.87
C GLN A 96 -11.19 5.35 8.68
N GLY A 97 -11.32 4.59 9.76
CA GLY A 97 -12.03 3.31 9.75
C GLY A 97 -11.29 2.15 9.08
N ALA A 98 -9.99 2.28 8.78
CA ALA A 98 -9.21 1.20 8.18
C ALA A 98 -9.22 -0.07 9.06
N ARG A 99 -9.57 -1.21 8.44
CA ARG A 99 -9.62 -2.54 9.06
C ARG A 99 -8.73 -3.55 8.35
N LEU A 100 -8.54 -3.42 7.04
CA LEU A 100 -7.68 -4.25 6.22
C LEU A 100 -6.60 -3.40 5.54
N GLY A 101 -5.34 -3.70 5.86
CA GLY A 101 -4.18 -3.01 5.28
C GLY A 101 -3.30 -3.96 4.49
N LEU A 102 -2.69 -3.47 3.42
CA LEU A 102 -1.82 -4.24 2.54
C LEU A 102 -0.42 -3.63 2.49
N ALA A 103 0.62 -4.45 2.70
CA ALA A 103 2.00 -4.07 2.47
C ALA A 103 2.60 -4.93 1.36
N GLN A 104 3.05 -4.31 0.27
CA GLN A 104 3.75 -4.95 -0.83
C GLN A 104 5.20 -4.45 -0.89
N ASN A 105 6.13 -5.39 -0.77
CA ASN A 105 7.55 -5.14 -0.92
C ASN A 105 8.09 -5.87 -2.16
N MET A 106 9.11 -5.30 -2.81
CA MET A 106 9.70 -5.79 -4.04
C MET A 106 11.22 -5.76 -3.97
N GLY A 107 11.89 -6.75 -4.55
CA GLY A 107 13.34 -6.79 -4.69
C GLY A 107 13.77 -6.79 -6.16
N GLY A 108 14.82 -6.01 -6.45
CA GLY A 108 15.31 -5.79 -7.82
C GLY A 108 14.28 -5.07 -8.69
N SER A 109 14.23 -5.37 -9.98
CA SER A 109 13.27 -4.81 -10.94
C SER A 109 11.96 -5.61 -11.02
N GLY A 110 11.48 -6.13 -9.89
CA GLY A 110 10.31 -7.02 -9.84
C GLY A 110 10.62 -8.52 -9.86
N ALA A 111 11.87 -8.90 -9.64
CA ALA A 111 12.27 -10.32 -9.61
C ALA A 111 11.72 -11.06 -8.39
N SER A 112 11.48 -10.35 -7.29
CA SER A 112 10.89 -10.89 -6.08
C SER A 112 9.85 -9.93 -5.53
N SER A 113 8.78 -10.47 -4.96
CA SER A 113 7.79 -9.68 -4.25
C SER A 113 7.20 -10.46 -3.08
N VAL A 114 6.97 -9.75 -1.98
CA VAL A 114 6.32 -10.26 -0.76
C VAL A 114 5.15 -9.34 -0.45
N VAL A 115 3.99 -9.92 -0.19
CA VAL A 115 2.76 -9.20 0.14
C VAL A 115 2.24 -9.69 1.47
N HIS A 116 1.93 -8.76 2.37
CA HIS A 116 1.25 -9.01 3.63
C HIS A 116 -0.11 -8.32 3.60
N ILE A 117 -1.13 -9.00 4.13
CA ILE A 117 -2.44 -8.42 4.43
C ILE A 117 -2.59 -8.52 5.95
N LEU A 118 -2.88 -7.39 6.59
CA LEU A 118 -3.06 -7.26 8.03
C LEU A 118 -4.49 -6.86 8.30
N GLU A 119 -5.08 -7.46 9.32
CA GLU A 119 -6.44 -7.14 9.77
C GLU A 119 -6.39 -6.62 11.21
N ARG A 120 -7.19 -5.59 11.49
CA ARG A 120 -7.48 -5.15 12.85
C ARG A 120 -8.45 -6.13 13.51
N ILE A 121 -7.99 -6.83 14.54
CA ILE A 121 -8.85 -7.66 15.41
C ILE A 121 -9.46 -6.77 16.51
N GLU A 122 -10.73 -7.01 16.83
CA GLU A 122 -11.48 -6.35 17.91
C GLU A 122 -11.11 -6.87 19.30
#